data_AF-A0A353J9Q3-F1
#
_entry.id   AF-A0A353J9Q3-F1
#
_cell.length_a   1.000
_cell.length_b   1.000
_cell.length_c   1.000
_cell.angle_alpha   90.00
_cell.angle_beta   90.00
_cell.angle_gamma   90.00
#
_symmetry.space_group_name_H-M   'P 1'
#
loop_
_entity.id
_entity.type
_entity.pdbx_description
1 polymer ?
#
loop_
_entity_poly.entity_id
_entity_poly.type
_entity_poly.pdbx_seq_one_letter_code
_entity_poly.pdbx_strand_id
1 'polypeptide(L)'
;SDLRESGSIEQDADIVLLLHQQKVEKIDPEEKNVLKKANQEVSEKQQEVVKKEAGDNSVMIDLIVAKNRAGKTGKVPLLFCKNICLFSNPSRQCEEAYSNLQNERITYGNRD
;
A
#
# COMPACT_ATOMS: atom_id res chain seq x y z
N SER A 1 6.69 10.07 15.01
CA SER A 1 7.31 8.77 15.26
C SER A 1 6.68 8.25 16.52
N ASP A 2 5.74 7.34 16.35
CA ASP A 2 4.79 6.94 17.39
C ASP A 2 5.43 6.00 18.44
N LEU A 3 6.64 5.50 18.16
CA LEU A 3 7.43 4.68 19.08
C LEU A 3 8.33 5.48 20.04
N ARG A 4 8.34 6.82 19.95
CA ARG A 4 9.26 7.67 20.74
C ARG A 4 9.06 7.54 22.26
N GLU A 5 7.83 7.33 22.72
CA GLU A 5 7.55 7.14 24.15
C GLU A 5 8.09 5.80 24.66
N SER A 6 8.28 4.84 23.76
CA SER A 6 8.82 3.52 24.03
C SER A 6 10.32 3.43 23.71
N GLY A 7 11.05 4.55 23.74
CA GLY A 7 12.40 4.71 23.17
C GLY A 7 13.45 3.65 23.51
N SER A 8 13.26 2.81 24.52
CA SER A 8 14.07 1.61 24.76
C SER A 8 13.78 0.46 23.76
N ILE A 9 12.51 0.18 23.45
CA ILE A 9 12.13 -0.97 22.60
C ILE A 9 12.58 -0.81 21.15
N GLU A 10 12.52 0.42 20.62
CA GLU A 10 12.90 0.70 19.24
C GLU A 10 14.41 0.53 19.05
N GLN A 11 15.21 0.88 20.07
CA GLN A 11 16.67 0.83 20.00
C GLN A 11 17.19 -0.60 20.06
N ASP A 12 16.59 -1.43 20.91
CA ASP A 12 17.04 -2.82 21.15
C ASP A 12 16.53 -3.81 20.08
N ALA A 13 15.47 -3.49 19.35
CA ALA A 13 14.94 -4.36 18.29
C ALA A 13 15.88 -4.43 17.07
N ASP A 14 16.13 -5.64 16.55
CA ASP A 14 16.87 -5.79 15.29
C ASP A 14 16.01 -5.46 14.07
N ILE A 15 14.72 -5.79 14.13
CA ILE A 15 13.74 -5.53 13.07
C ILE A 15 12.48 -4.91 13.68
N VAL A 16 11.96 -3.88 13.03
CA VAL A 16 10.65 -3.27 13.35
C VAL A 16 9.79 -3.31 12.09
N LEU A 17 8.62 -3.94 12.21
CA LEU A 17 7.63 -4.07 11.15
C LEU A 17 6.36 -3.31 11.53
N LEU A 18 5.82 -2.53 10.60
CA LEU A 18 4.55 -1.84 10.75
C LEU A 18 3.58 -2.32 9.68
N LEU A 19 2.31 -2.51 10.05
CA LEU A 19 1.25 -2.79 9.09
C LEU A 19 0.48 -1.51 8.81
N HIS A 20 0.35 -1.14 7.55
CA HIS A 20 -0.40 0.03 7.13
C HIS A 20 -1.44 -0.35 6.09
N GLN A 21 -2.71 -0.21 6.44
CA GLN A 21 -3.80 -0.33 5.49
C GLN A 21 -4.04 1.02 4.80
N GLN A 22 -3.76 1.09 3.51
CA GLN A 22 -4.09 2.24 2.70
C GLN A 22 -5.61 2.37 2.57
N LYS A 23 -6.17 3.46 3.13
CA LYS A 23 -7.56 3.82 2.86
C LYS A 23 -7.62 4.34 1.43
N VAL A 24 -8.40 3.68 0.58
CA VAL A 24 -8.77 4.26 -0.71
C VAL A 24 -9.74 5.40 -0.41
N GLU A 25 -9.26 6.65 -0.54
CA GLU A 25 -10.16 7.79 -0.47
C GLU A 25 -11.25 7.62 -1.54
N LYS A 26 -12.50 7.81 -1.13
CA LYS A 26 -13.63 7.81 -2.05
C LYS A 26 -13.55 9.13 -2.82
N ILE A 27 -12.77 9.14 -3.89
CA ILE A 27 -12.74 10.29 -4.80
C ILE A 27 -14.12 10.40 -5.42
N ASP A 28 -14.73 11.58 -5.30
CA ASP A 28 -16.02 11.88 -5.87
C ASP A 28 -15.97 11.63 -7.40
N PRO A 29 -16.94 10.92 -8.00
CA PRO A 29 -17.00 10.71 -9.44
C PRO A 29 -16.86 11.99 -10.27
N GLU A 30 -17.26 13.17 -9.76
CA GLU A 30 -17.07 14.44 -10.49
C GLU A 30 -15.60 14.90 -10.52
N GLU A 31 -14.85 14.80 -9.41
CA GLU A 31 -13.42 15.15 -9.36
C GLU A 31 -12.55 14.23 -10.22
N LYS A 32 -12.96 12.96 -10.37
CA LYS A 32 -12.25 12.00 -11.23
C LYS A 32 -12.18 12.43 -12.70
N ASN A 33 -13.13 13.24 -13.18
CA ASN A 33 -13.18 13.65 -14.58
C ASN A 33 -12.21 14.79 -14.91
N VAL A 34 -11.80 15.60 -13.93
CA VAL A 34 -10.93 16.77 -14.14
C VAL A 34 -9.45 16.38 -14.20
N LEU A 35 -9.03 15.33 -13.48
CA LEU A 35 -7.63 14.89 -13.41
C LEU A 35 -7.15 14.01 -14.59
N LYS A 36 -8.04 13.56 -15.47
CA LYS A 36 -7.74 12.45 -16.38
C LYS A 36 -7.81 12.83 -17.86
N LYS A 37 -6.68 13.23 -18.47
CA LYS A 37 -6.50 13.15 -19.94
C LYS A 37 -5.05 12.78 -20.28
N ALA A 38 -4.77 11.47 -20.33
CA ALA A 38 -3.73 10.77 -21.12
C ALA A 38 -3.41 9.37 -20.53
N ASN A 39 -3.40 9.21 -19.19
CA ASN A 39 -2.98 7.97 -18.50
C ASN A 39 -4.14 7.13 -17.91
N GLN A 40 -5.38 7.39 -18.30
CA GLN A 40 -6.57 6.86 -17.66
C GLN A 40 -6.75 5.34 -17.80
N GLU A 41 -6.60 4.81 -19.01
CA GLU A 41 -6.83 3.37 -19.29
C GLU A 41 -5.84 2.47 -18.54
N VAL A 42 -4.59 2.93 -18.41
CA VAL A 42 -3.52 2.17 -17.75
C VAL A 42 -3.75 2.13 -16.24
N SER A 43 -4.17 3.24 -15.63
CA SER A 43 -4.49 3.31 -14.19
C SER A 43 -5.77 2.53 -13.85
N GLU A 44 -6.77 2.54 -14.74
CA GLU A 44 -8.02 1.78 -14.55
C GLU A 44 -7.78 0.26 -14.62
N LYS A 45 -7.03 -0.22 -15.61
CA LYS A 45 -6.63 -1.64 -15.69
C LYS A 45 -5.87 -2.09 -14.45
N GLN A 46 -4.95 -1.28 -13.93
CA GLN A 46 -4.22 -1.61 -12.70
C GLN A 46 -5.15 -1.68 -11.48
N GLN A 47 -6.10 -0.75 -11.35
CA GLN A 47 -7.10 -0.79 -10.28
C GLN A 47 -8.02 -2.01 -10.35
N GLU A 48 -8.40 -2.45 -11.55
CA GLU A 48 -9.21 -3.65 -11.74
C GLU A 48 -8.46 -4.92 -11.31
N VAL A 49 -7.18 -5.06 -11.68
CA VAL A 49 -6.35 -6.21 -11.26
C VAL A 49 -6.31 -6.32 -9.74
N VAL A 50 -6.02 -5.22 -9.05
CA VAL A 50 -5.95 -5.19 -7.59
C VAL A 50 -7.29 -5.51 -6.95
N LYS A 51 -8.39 -4.94 -7.45
CA LYS A 51 -9.75 -5.22 -6.94
C LYS A 51 -10.16 -6.67 -7.13
N LYS A 52 -9.86 -7.24 -8.31
CA LYS A 52 -10.21 -8.63 -8.63
C LYS A 52 -9.53 -9.61 -7.68
N GLU A 53 -8.27 -9.36 -7.36
CA GLU A 53 -7.51 -10.25 -6.48
C GLU A 53 -7.85 -10.07 -5.00
N ALA A 54 -8.06 -8.83 -4.56
CA ALA A 54 -8.48 -8.58 -3.18
C ALA A 54 -9.90 -9.11 -2.89
N GLY A 55 -10.79 -9.08 -3.89
CA GLY A 55 -12.19 -9.47 -3.71
C GLY A 55 -12.88 -8.64 -2.62
N ASP A 56 -13.97 -9.18 -2.07
CA ASP A 56 -14.76 -8.46 -1.05
C ASP A 56 -14.19 -8.65 0.37
N ASN A 57 -13.60 -9.82 0.63
CA ASN A 57 -13.16 -10.22 1.97
C ASN A 57 -11.68 -9.96 2.25
N SER A 58 -10.92 -9.49 1.26
CA SER A 58 -9.51 -9.18 1.46
C SER A 58 -9.17 -7.74 1.08
N VAL A 59 -8.07 -7.23 1.62
CA VAL A 59 -7.57 -5.88 1.36
C VAL A 59 -6.07 -5.90 1.17
N MET A 60 -5.57 -5.04 0.28
CA MET A 60 -4.13 -4.80 0.17
C MET A 60 -3.63 -3.98 1.37
N ILE A 61 -2.49 -4.38 1.90
CA ILE A 61 -1.83 -3.74 3.03
C ILE A 61 -0.32 -3.63 2.78
N ASP A 62 0.32 -2.59 3.32
CA ASP A 62 1.76 -2.43 3.27
C ASP A 62 2.37 -3.01 4.55
N LEU A 63 3.21 -4.04 4.44
CA LEU A 63 4.16 -4.42 5.48
C LEU A 63 5.40 -3.53 5.33
N ILE A 64 5.57 -2.60 6.26
CA ILE A 64 6.66 -1.64 6.25
C ILE A 64 7.76 -2.15 7.16
N VAL A 65 8.91 -2.45 6.58
CA VAL A 65 10.16 -2.71 7.31
C VAL A 65 10.74 -1.36 7.73
N ALA A 66 10.35 -0.89 8.91
CA ALA A 66 10.77 0.40 9.45
C ALA A 66 12.20 0.38 9.99
N LYS A 67 12.63 -0.76 10.55
CA LYS A 67 14.01 -1.00 11.00
C LYS A 67 14.47 -2.38 10.56
N ASN A 68 15.70 -2.48 10.10
CA ASN A 68 16.40 -3.73 9.84
C ASN A 68 17.90 -3.50 10.06
N ARG A 69 18.43 -3.95 11.21
CA ARG A 69 19.81 -3.65 11.63
C ARG A 69 20.88 -4.24 10.70
N ALA A 70 20.56 -5.31 9.99
CA ALA A 70 21.48 -6.04 9.12
C ALA A 70 21.14 -5.92 7.62
N GLY A 71 20.24 -5.00 7.23
CA GLY A 71 19.80 -4.94 5.84
C GLY A 71 18.95 -3.74 5.48
N LYS A 72 18.34 -3.82 4.30
CA LYS A 72 17.50 -2.74 3.76
C LYS A 72 16.15 -2.68 4.47
N THR A 73 15.64 -1.46 4.57
CA THR A 73 14.24 -1.14 4.87
C THR A 73 13.43 -1.05 3.58
N GLY A 74 12.10 -1.05 3.69
CA GLY A 74 11.23 -1.00 2.52
C GLY A 74 9.77 -1.33 2.84
N LYS A 75 8.94 -1.34 1.80
CA LYS A 75 7.54 -1.75 1.88
C LYS A 75 7.34 -3.04 1.08
N VAL A 76 6.55 -3.95 1.62
CA VAL A 76 6.18 -5.21 0.98
C VAL A 76 4.65 -5.29 0.97
N PRO A 77 4.00 -5.31 -0.21
CA PRO A 77 2.55 -5.42 -0.28
C PRO A 77 2.11 -6.85 0.07
N LEU A 78 1.08 -6.95 0.92
CA LEU A 78 0.44 -8.21 1.29
C LEU A 78 -1.07 -8.12 1.08
N LEU A 79 -1.70 -9.27 0.95
CA LEU A 79 -3.15 -9.39 0.98
C LEU A 79 -3.60 -9.83 2.37
N PHE A 80 -4.51 -9.09 2.99
CA PHE A 80 -5.10 -9.42 4.28
C PHE A 80 -6.54 -9.91 4.13
N CYS A 81 -6.79 -11.18 4.42
CA CYS A 81 -8.10 -11.81 4.45
C CYS A 81 -8.79 -11.52 5.79
N LYS A 82 -9.78 -10.62 5.78
CA LYS A 82 -10.44 -10.10 7.00
C LYS A 82 -11.20 -11.16 7.79
N ASN A 83 -11.79 -12.13 7.09
CA ASN A 83 -12.65 -13.16 7.68
C ASN A 83 -11.87 -14.20 8.52
N ILE A 84 -10.58 -14.38 8.23
CA ILE A 84 -9.72 -15.38 8.88
C ILE A 84 -8.44 -14.79 9.47
N CYS A 85 -8.28 -13.47 9.43
CA CYS A 85 -7.08 -12.75 9.88
C CYS A 85 -5.77 -13.28 9.29
N LEU A 86 -5.80 -13.72 8.03
CA LEU A 86 -4.65 -14.33 7.34
C LEU A 86 -4.00 -13.32 6.38
N PHE A 87 -2.67 -13.28 6.39
CA PHE A 87 -1.90 -12.60 5.36
C PHE A 87 -1.44 -13.61 4.30
N SER A 88 -1.64 -13.27 3.03
CA SER A 88 -1.15 -14.04 1.90
C SER A 88 -0.38 -13.16 0.92
N ASN A 89 0.45 -13.80 0.11
CA ASN A 89 1.15 -13.10 -0.96
C ASN A 89 0.16 -12.78 -2.09
N PRO A 90 0.17 -11.54 -2.62
CA PRO A 90 -0.51 -11.25 -3.87
C PRO A 90 0.23 -11.91 -5.05
N SER A 91 -0.45 -12.03 -6.18
CA SER A 91 0.15 -12.41 -7.45
C SER A 91 1.14 -11.33 -7.89
N ARG A 92 2.15 -11.72 -8.67
CA ARG A 92 3.14 -10.79 -9.22
C ARG A 92 2.48 -9.63 -9.98
N GLN A 93 1.41 -9.90 -10.72
CA GLN A 93 0.69 -8.88 -11.49
C GLN A 93 -0.01 -7.87 -10.58
N CYS A 94 -0.63 -8.32 -9.49
CA CYS A 94 -1.27 -7.44 -8.52
C CYS A 94 -0.25 -6.65 -7.71
N GLU A 95 0.87 -7.27 -7.31
CA GLU A 95 1.98 -6.58 -6.64
C GLU A 95 2.54 -5.43 -7.50
N GLU A 96 2.79 -5.69 -8.78
CA GLU A 96 3.25 -4.68 -9.74
C GLU A 96 2.21 -3.58 -9.94
N ALA A 97 0.95 -3.95 -10.18
CA ALA A 97 -0.16 -3.00 -10.36
C ALA A 97 -0.36 -2.11 -9.11
N TYR A 98 -0.32 -2.70 -7.93
CA TYR A 98 -0.45 -1.97 -6.67
C TYR A 98 0.71 -1.00 -6.45
N SER A 99 1.95 -1.44 -6.70
CA SER A 99 3.14 -0.59 -6.56
C SER A 99 3.11 0.61 -7.52
N ASN A 100 2.67 0.40 -8.76
CA ASN A 100 2.54 1.46 -9.75
C ASN A 100 1.49 2.50 -9.33
N LEU A 101 0.32 2.06 -8.85
CA LEU A 101 -0.72 2.96 -8.33
C LEU A 101 -0.24 3.81 -7.14
N GLN A 102 0.62 3.25 -6.29
CA GLN A 102 1.22 3.99 -5.17
C GLN A 102 2.21 5.06 -5.65
N ASN A 103 3.06 4.73 -6.63
CA ASN A 103 4.02 5.67 -7.20
C ASN A 103 3.34 6.83 -7.94
N GLU A 104 2.24 6.53 -8.66
CA GLU A 104 1.43 7.56 -9.31
C GLU A 104 0.93 8.57 -8.28
N ARG A 105 0.30 8.11 -7.18
CA ARG A 105 -0.21 8.99 -6.11
C ARG A 105 0.85 9.92 -5.52
N ILE A 106 2.06 9.42 -5.26
CA ILE A 106 3.16 10.23 -4.70
C ILE A 106 3.59 11.34 -5.67
N THR A 107 3.56 11.08 -6.97
CA THR A 107 3.98 12.04 -8.01
C THR A 107 3.00 13.22 -8.12
N TYR A 108 1.71 12.98 -7.86
CA TYR A 108 0.69 14.04 -7.90
C TYR A 108 0.50 14.76 -6.55
N GLY A 109 0.86 14.12 -5.43
CA GLY A 109 0.71 14.69 -4.08
C GLY A 109 1.84 15.62 -3.61
N ASN A 110 2.89 15.85 -4.42
CA ASN A 110 3.99 16.77 -4.11
C ASN A 110 3.92 18.08 -4.93
N ARG A 111 2.74 18.45 -5.46
CA ARG A 111 2.51 19.75 -6.10
C ARG A 111 1.87 20.71 -5.09
N ASP A 112 2.64 21.13 -4.09
CA ASP A 112 2.37 22.31 -3.27
C ASP A 112 3.70 23.00 -2.94
#